data_AF-A0A6G1HNA7-F1
#
_entry.id   AF-A0A6G1HNA7-F1
#
_cell.length_a   1.000
_cell.length_b   1.000
_cell.length_c   1.000
_cell.angle_alpha   90.00
_cell.angle_beta   90.00
_cell.angle_gamma   90.00
#
_symmetry.space_group_name_H-M   'P 1'
#
loop_
_entity.id
_entity.type
_entity.pdbx_description
1 polymer ?
#
loop_
_entity_poly.entity_id
_entity_poly.type
_entity_poly.pdbx_seq_one_letter_code
_entity_poly.pdbx_strand_id
1 'polypeptide(L)'
;MKFLIPSLVLAGLAAAQSCVTSPPKGMQKEPCNKPEDCNYCYLTMQDLKTGPCKAITWIFARASTELGNMGASVGTLIAINLNQTYGAANVAVQGVDYPAALMDNVGGQGCAAKGISGAVELFNMASTKCPNTIVVAGGYSQGTACMHAAIPQLKENVRQQIAAVVLFGDTRAKQTGRTIKGLDASKYKIFCNNDTDAVCKGTLSITQAHFGYAPFVPEATAFLKERIAAAKGGSSISSAEGAASAPAPKAPKAPKAASPKASPKSMGGAMEGDGHSHGHSG
;
A
#
# COMPACT_ATOMS: atom_id res chain seq x y z
N MET A 1 9.14 -40.91 51.55
CA MET A 1 9.42 -39.49 51.23
C MET A 1 8.62 -39.13 50.00
N LYS A 2 7.59 -38.27 50.13
CA LYS A 2 6.76 -37.80 49.03
C LYS A 2 7.39 -36.51 48.48
N PHE A 3 7.88 -36.54 47.25
CA PHE A 3 8.36 -35.35 46.55
C PHE A 3 7.14 -34.61 45.98
N LEU A 4 6.88 -33.41 46.50
CA LEU A 4 5.91 -32.45 45.95
C LEU A 4 6.59 -31.69 44.82
N ILE A 5 6.09 -31.86 43.59
CA ILE A 5 6.47 -31.04 42.43
C ILE A 5 5.63 -29.75 42.49
N PRO A 6 6.22 -28.55 42.55
CA PRO A 6 5.44 -27.32 42.50
C PRO A 6 5.00 -27.08 41.06
N SER A 7 3.70 -27.16 40.82
CA SER A 7 3.06 -26.68 39.59
C SER A 7 3.27 -25.17 39.48
N LEU A 8 4.18 -24.76 38.60
CA LEU A 8 4.36 -23.37 38.21
C LEU A 8 3.19 -22.98 37.29
N VAL A 9 2.15 -22.37 37.87
CA VAL A 9 1.06 -21.75 37.11
C VAL A 9 1.64 -20.50 36.46
N LEU A 10 1.97 -20.59 35.16
CA LEU A 10 2.34 -19.43 34.36
C LEU A 10 1.06 -18.60 34.15
N ALA A 11 0.88 -17.55 34.96
CA ALA A 11 -0.13 -16.54 34.71
C ALA A 11 0.20 -15.86 33.37
N GLY A 12 -0.51 -16.26 32.32
CA GLY A 12 -0.45 -15.60 31.03
C GLY A 12 -0.86 -14.15 31.19
N LEU A 13 0.09 -13.24 30.98
CA LEU A 13 -0.22 -11.83 30.81
C LEU A 13 -0.99 -11.73 29.48
N ALA A 14 -2.31 -11.78 29.55
CA ALA A 14 -3.16 -11.31 28.45
C ALA A 14 -2.82 -9.83 28.27
N ALA A 15 -2.04 -9.51 27.24
CA ALA A 15 -1.84 -8.13 26.84
C ALA A 15 -3.22 -7.54 26.56
N ALA A 16 -3.64 -6.59 27.40
CA ALA A 16 -4.93 -5.93 27.26
C ALA A 16 -5.06 -5.41 25.81
N GLN A 17 -6.05 -5.95 25.10
CA GLN A 17 -6.40 -5.62 23.73
C GLN A 17 -6.45 -4.10 23.57
N SER A 18 -5.57 -3.52 22.74
CA SER A 18 -5.67 -2.11 22.35
C SER A 18 -6.74 -1.97 21.27
N CYS A 19 -7.98 -2.22 21.66
CA CYS A 19 -9.10 -1.79 20.85
C CYS A 19 -9.26 -0.29 21.06
N VAL A 20 -9.30 0.47 19.96
CA VAL A 20 -9.51 1.91 20.04
C VAL A 20 -10.94 2.16 20.49
N THR A 21 -11.10 2.91 21.58
CA THR A 21 -12.40 3.27 22.17
C THR A 21 -13.14 4.32 21.35
N SER A 22 -12.55 4.82 20.27
CA SER A 22 -13.15 5.84 19.40
C SER A 22 -12.77 5.63 17.94
N PRO A 23 -13.73 5.79 17.01
CA PRO A 23 -13.43 5.75 15.58
C PRO A 23 -12.52 6.93 15.22
N PRO A 24 -11.62 6.78 14.23
CA PRO A 24 -11.04 7.94 13.55
C PRO A 24 -12.15 8.89 13.07
N LYS A 25 -11.90 10.21 13.14
CA LYS A 25 -12.85 11.22 12.65
C LYS A 25 -13.29 10.89 11.22
N GLY A 26 -14.61 10.80 10.99
CA GLY A 26 -15.21 10.56 9.67
C GLY A 26 -15.76 9.15 9.43
N MET A 27 -15.74 8.25 10.43
CA MET A 27 -16.43 6.96 10.37
C MET A 27 -17.79 7.07 11.07
N GLN A 28 -18.88 6.76 10.36
CA GLN A 28 -20.25 6.75 10.91
C GLN A 28 -20.31 5.74 12.06
N LYS A 29 -20.91 6.15 13.20
CA LYS A 29 -21.27 5.25 14.30
C LYS A 29 -22.44 4.40 13.83
N GLU A 30 -22.27 3.10 13.67
CA GLU A 30 -23.42 2.21 13.88
C GLU A 30 -23.71 2.14 15.39
N PRO A 31 -24.99 2.04 15.80
CA PRO A 31 -25.35 2.06 17.21
C PRO A 31 -24.84 0.78 17.88
N CYS A 32 -23.76 0.93 18.64
CA CYS A 32 -23.29 -0.10 19.57
C CYS A 32 -24.23 -0.08 20.78
N ASN A 33 -24.94 -1.17 21.05
CA ASN A 33 -25.93 -1.25 22.12
C ASN A 33 -25.28 -1.38 23.52
N LYS A 34 -23.98 -1.74 23.61
CA LYS A 34 -23.23 -1.80 24.87
C LYS A 34 -21.76 -1.33 24.73
N PRO A 35 -21.11 -0.84 25.80
CA PRO A 35 -19.71 -0.38 25.78
C PRO A 35 -18.68 -1.44 25.40
N GLU A 36 -18.97 -2.72 25.67
CA GLU A 36 -18.18 -3.89 25.27
C GLU A 36 -18.27 -4.20 23.77
N ASP A 37 -19.29 -3.68 23.08
CA ASP A 37 -19.48 -3.77 21.62
C ASP A 37 -18.77 -2.62 20.87
N CYS A 38 -18.26 -1.60 21.58
CA CYS A 38 -17.63 -0.40 21.00
C CYS A 38 -16.14 -0.59 20.59
N ASN A 39 -15.63 -1.81 20.58
CA ASN A 39 -14.29 -2.09 20.08
C ASN A 39 -14.32 -2.12 18.54
N TYR A 40 -13.63 -1.18 17.89
CA TYR A 40 -13.40 -1.24 16.43
C TYR A 40 -12.52 -2.44 16.07
N CYS A 41 -13.16 -3.59 15.91
CA CYS A 41 -12.51 -4.85 15.57
C CYS A 41 -12.16 -4.88 14.08
N TYR A 42 -11.10 -4.17 13.69
CA TYR A 42 -10.44 -4.33 12.38
C TYR A 42 -9.85 -5.74 12.16
N LEU A 43 -10.07 -6.67 13.09
CA LEU A 43 -9.63 -8.06 12.99
C LEU A 43 -10.24 -8.76 11.78
N THR A 44 -11.47 -8.42 11.39
CA THR A 44 -12.14 -8.98 10.22
C THR A 44 -12.69 -7.86 9.33
N MET A 45 -12.18 -7.73 8.11
CA MET A 45 -12.57 -6.70 7.15
C MET A 45 -12.87 -7.30 5.78
N GLN A 46 -13.98 -6.88 5.18
CA GLN A 46 -14.53 -7.45 3.93
C GLN A 46 -14.99 -6.37 2.94
N ASP A 47 -14.45 -5.15 3.03
CA ASP A 47 -14.96 -3.99 2.27
C ASP A 47 -14.96 -4.24 0.76
N LEU A 48 -13.94 -4.93 0.23
CA LEU A 48 -13.88 -5.23 -1.19
C LEU A 48 -14.95 -6.26 -1.59
N LYS A 49 -15.18 -7.28 -0.75
CA LYS A 49 -16.20 -8.31 -1.03
C LYS A 49 -17.61 -7.73 -0.98
N THR A 50 -17.96 -7.03 0.08
CA THR A 50 -19.36 -6.65 0.37
C THR A 50 -19.68 -5.17 0.16
N GLY A 51 -18.67 -4.30 0.13
CA GLY A 51 -18.84 -2.85 0.02
C GLY A 51 -18.81 -2.30 -1.41
N PRO A 52 -19.06 -0.98 -1.56
CA PRO A 52 -18.89 -0.27 -2.82
C PRO A 52 -17.40 -0.11 -3.17
N CYS A 53 -17.11 0.25 -4.41
CA CYS A 53 -15.74 0.58 -4.80
C CYS A 53 -15.25 1.84 -4.09
N LYS A 54 -13.99 1.79 -3.65
CA LYS A 54 -13.28 2.92 -3.04
C LYS A 54 -12.00 3.21 -3.82
N ALA A 55 -11.46 4.42 -3.67
CA ALA A 55 -10.30 4.88 -4.44
C ALA A 55 -9.04 4.03 -4.21
N ILE A 56 -8.88 3.47 -3.01
CA ILE A 56 -7.76 2.64 -2.60
C ILE A 56 -8.31 1.32 -2.04
N THR A 57 -7.66 0.21 -2.35
CA THR A 57 -7.97 -1.09 -1.76
C THR A 57 -6.72 -1.64 -1.07
N TRP A 58 -6.81 -1.89 0.24
CA TRP A 58 -5.79 -2.52 1.08
C TRP A 58 -6.12 -4.00 1.26
N ILE A 59 -5.34 -4.88 0.61
CA ILE A 59 -5.49 -6.34 0.70
C ILE A 59 -4.39 -6.90 1.62
N PHE A 60 -4.75 -7.58 2.70
CA PHE A 60 -3.77 -8.04 3.68
C PHE A 60 -3.91 -9.52 4.04
N ALA A 61 -2.80 -10.24 4.11
CA ALA A 61 -2.73 -11.59 4.68
C ALA A 61 -2.03 -11.56 6.05
N ARG A 62 -2.77 -11.90 7.11
CA ARG A 62 -2.28 -11.92 8.49
C ARG A 62 -1.24 -13.00 8.77
N ALA A 63 -0.58 -12.97 9.93
CA ALA A 63 0.31 -14.04 10.37
C ALA A 63 -0.42 -15.27 10.92
N SER A 64 0.33 -16.36 11.10
CA SER A 64 -0.17 -17.58 11.74
C SER A 64 -0.81 -17.25 13.09
N THR A 65 -1.94 -17.89 13.39
CA THR A 65 -2.68 -17.79 14.66
C THR A 65 -3.29 -16.43 14.99
N GLU A 66 -3.09 -15.40 14.16
CA GLU A 66 -3.78 -14.12 14.35
C GLU A 66 -5.30 -14.29 14.17
N LEU A 67 -6.07 -13.50 14.90
CA LEU A 67 -7.54 -13.55 14.85
C LEU A 67 -8.10 -12.86 13.60
N GLY A 68 -9.31 -13.25 13.21
CA GLY A 68 -10.03 -12.70 12.06
C GLY A 68 -9.30 -12.92 10.73
N ASN A 69 -9.40 -11.98 9.79
CA ASN A 69 -8.71 -12.04 8.49
C ASN A 69 -7.61 -10.98 8.31
N MET A 70 -7.54 -9.97 9.19
CA MET A 70 -6.52 -8.90 9.20
C MET A 70 -5.46 -9.07 10.29
N GLY A 71 -5.77 -9.81 11.35
CA GLY A 71 -4.95 -9.86 12.56
C GLY A 71 -4.99 -8.58 13.40
N ALA A 72 -4.38 -8.64 14.58
CA ALA A 72 -4.39 -7.54 15.55
C ALA A 72 -3.14 -6.63 15.48
N SER A 73 -2.21 -6.96 14.58
CA SER A 73 -0.89 -6.33 14.49
C SER A 73 -0.78 -5.40 13.26
N VAL A 74 0.26 -5.60 12.44
CA VAL A 74 0.66 -4.66 11.37
C VAL A 74 -0.44 -4.44 10.32
N GLY A 75 -1.24 -5.45 10.00
CA GLY A 75 -2.32 -5.34 9.02
C GLY A 75 -3.39 -4.32 9.42
N THR A 76 -3.84 -4.41 10.67
CA THR A 76 -4.80 -3.49 11.28
C THR A 76 -4.21 -2.10 11.48
N LEU A 77 -2.96 -2.00 11.96
CA LEU A 77 -2.31 -0.71 12.17
C LEU A 77 -2.13 0.07 10.86
N ILE A 78 -1.76 -0.60 9.77
CA ILE A 78 -1.68 0.03 8.44
C ILE A 78 -3.06 0.45 7.95
N ALA A 79 -4.09 -0.40 8.11
CA ALA A 79 -5.45 -0.06 7.72
C ALA A 79 -5.94 1.21 8.42
N ILE A 80 -5.69 1.34 9.73
CA ILE A 80 -5.98 2.54 10.52
C ILE A 80 -5.27 3.76 9.93
N ASN A 81 -3.96 3.67 9.66
CA ASN A 81 -3.19 4.79 9.14
C ASN A 81 -3.62 5.23 7.74
N LEU A 82 -3.98 4.28 6.86
CA LEU A 82 -4.52 4.58 5.54
C LEU A 82 -5.89 5.27 5.66
N ASN A 83 -6.76 4.78 6.52
CA ASN A 83 -8.06 5.42 6.81
C ASN A 83 -7.90 6.83 7.38
N GLN A 84 -6.94 7.05 8.29
CA GLN A 84 -6.64 8.37 8.82
C GLN A 84 -6.09 9.32 7.76
N THR A 85 -5.30 8.80 6.81
CA THR A 85 -4.67 9.61 5.76
C THR A 85 -5.66 9.99 4.66
N TYR A 86 -6.49 9.04 4.22
CA TYR A 86 -7.32 9.19 3.02
C TYR A 86 -8.82 9.29 3.32
N GLY A 87 -9.25 9.02 4.55
CA GLY A 87 -10.65 8.90 4.94
C GLY A 87 -11.21 7.50 4.66
N ALA A 88 -12.02 6.98 5.60
CA ALA A 88 -12.58 5.63 5.51
C ALA A 88 -13.51 5.40 4.30
N ALA A 89 -14.09 6.48 3.76
CA ALA A 89 -14.87 6.44 2.51
C ALA A 89 -14.00 6.14 1.27
N ASN A 90 -12.69 6.37 1.33
CA ASN A 90 -11.77 6.24 0.20
C ASN A 90 -10.88 4.99 0.24
N VAL A 91 -10.88 4.24 1.35
CA VAL A 91 -10.03 3.05 1.53
C VAL A 91 -10.91 1.84 1.82
N ALA A 92 -10.86 0.83 0.95
CA ALA A 92 -11.45 -0.48 1.18
C ALA A 92 -10.43 -1.34 1.91
N VAL A 93 -10.76 -1.82 3.10
CA VAL A 93 -9.91 -2.73 3.87
C VAL A 93 -10.40 -4.15 3.68
N GLN A 94 -9.50 -5.04 3.27
CA GLN A 94 -9.86 -6.40 2.90
C GLN A 94 -8.81 -7.40 3.40
N GLY A 95 -9.21 -8.28 4.31
CA GLY A 95 -8.36 -9.38 4.76
C GLY A 95 -8.50 -10.62 3.89
N VAL A 96 -7.42 -11.35 3.70
CA VAL A 96 -7.46 -12.71 3.13
C VAL A 96 -8.05 -13.63 4.18
N ASP A 97 -9.21 -14.23 3.89
CA ASP A 97 -9.86 -15.18 4.81
C ASP A 97 -9.28 -16.59 4.63
N TYR A 98 -8.42 -16.99 5.56
CA TYR A 98 -7.77 -18.30 5.55
C TYR A 98 -7.44 -18.77 6.98
N PRO A 99 -7.18 -20.06 7.21
CA PRO A 99 -7.01 -20.60 8.56
C PRO A 99 -5.82 -20.02 9.33
N ALA A 100 -4.75 -19.68 8.62
CA ALA A 100 -3.48 -19.23 9.19
C ALA A 100 -2.93 -20.21 10.27
N ALA A 101 -3.00 -21.51 10.02
CA ALA A 101 -2.50 -22.49 10.98
C ALA A 101 -0.97 -22.51 10.97
N LEU A 102 -0.34 -22.73 12.12
CA LEU A 102 1.13 -22.73 12.21
C LEU A 102 1.78 -23.77 11.28
N MET A 103 1.14 -24.94 11.14
CA MET A 103 1.61 -26.03 10.28
C MET A 103 1.56 -25.68 8.79
N ASP A 104 0.76 -24.70 8.37
CA ASP A 104 0.71 -24.26 6.97
C ASP A 104 2.00 -23.56 6.52
N ASN A 105 2.91 -23.21 7.44
CA ASN A 105 4.25 -22.72 7.12
C ASN A 105 5.19 -23.84 6.64
N VAL A 106 4.88 -25.10 6.97
CA VAL A 106 5.74 -26.24 6.69
C VAL A 106 5.42 -26.81 5.31
N GLY A 107 6.44 -26.88 4.45
CA GLY A 107 6.32 -27.46 3.11
C GLY A 107 5.63 -26.53 2.09
N GLY A 108 5.50 -27.02 0.86
CA GLY A 108 4.84 -26.32 -0.24
C GLY A 108 5.35 -24.88 -0.46
N GLN A 109 4.42 -23.94 -0.56
CA GLN A 109 4.68 -22.51 -0.73
C GLN A 109 4.82 -21.74 0.60
N GLY A 110 4.77 -22.41 1.76
CA GLY A 110 4.85 -21.78 3.08
C GLY A 110 3.59 -21.02 3.52
N CYS A 111 2.44 -21.29 2.87
CA CYS A 111 1.13 -20.76 3.22
C CYS A 111 0.05 -21.79 2.85
N ALA A 112 -1.08 -21.74 3.56
CA ALA A 112 -2.25 -22.57 3.26
C ALA A 112 -2.73 -22.33 1.82
N ALA A 113 -3.13 -23.40 1.12
CA ALA A 113 -3.68 -23.28 -0.24
C ALA A 113 -4.85 -22.28 -0.32
N LYS A 114 -5.73 -22.27 0.70
CA LYS A 114 -6.84 -21.30 0.82
C LYS A 114 -6.36 -19.85 0.95
N GLY A 115 -5.22 -19.61 1.62
CA GLY A 115 -4.62 -18.28 1.71
C GLY A 115 -4.10 -17.78 0.37
N ILE A 116 -3.46 -18.67 -0.40
CA ILE A 116 -2.95 -18.37 -1.74
C ILE A 116 -4.12 -18.11 -2.71
N SER A 117 -5.08 -19.03 -2.80
CA SER A 117 -6.23 -18.88 -3.69
C SER A 117 -7.11 -17.70 -3.29
N GLY A 118 -7.30 -17.44 -2.00
CA GLY A 118 -8.03 -16.29 -1.49
C GLY A 118 -7.37 -14.96 -1.82
N ALA A 119 -6.04 -14.86 -1.75
CA ALA A 119 -5.32 -13.66 -2.18
C ALA A 119 -5.47 -13.45 -3.71
N VAL A 120 -5.32 -14.50 -4.51
CA VAL A 120 -5.54 -14.45 -5.97
C VAL A 120 -6.97 -13.99 -6.30
N GLU A 121 -7.97 -14.54 -5.63
CA GLU A 121 -9.38 -14.14 -5.78
C GLU A 121 -9.56 -12.65 -5.48
N LEU A 122 -9.00 -12.15 -4.38
CA LEU A 122 -9.15 -10.76 -3.96
C LEU A 122 -8.45 -9.77 -4.92
N PHE A 123 -7.26 -10.10 -5.43
CA PHE A 123 -6.61 -9.27 -6.45
C PHE A 123 -7.43 -9.21 -7.75
N ASN A 124 -7.92 -10.35 -8.22
CA ASN A 124 -8.79 -10.39 -9.40
C ASN A 124 -10.09 -9.64 -9.15
N MET A 125 -10.70 -9.80 -7.97
CA MET A 125 -11.92 -9.09 -7.58
C MET A 125 -11.71 -7.58 -7.55
N ALA A 126 -10.60 -7.08 -7.01
CA ALA A 126 -10.28 -5.66 -7.04
C ALA A 126 -10.21 -5.15 -8.48
N SER A 127 -9.60 -5.92 -9.37
CA SER A 127 -9.48 -5.57 -10.78
C SER A 127 -10.81 -5.59 -11.54
N THR A 128 -11.65 -6.59 -11.31
CA THR A 128 -12.92 -6.74 -12.03
C THR A 128 -14.05 -5.88 -11.44
N LYS A 129 -14.17 -5.83 -10.11
CA LYS A 129 -15.22 -5.08 -9.42
C LYS A 129 -14.91 -3.59 -9.41
N CYS A 130 -13.64 -3.23 -9.20
CA CYS A 130 -13.20 -1.85 -9.00
C CYS A 130 -11.98 -1.51 -9.87
N PRO A 131 -12.10 -1.49 -11.20
CA PRO A 131 -10.95 -1.34 -12.11
C PRO A 131 -10.14 -0.05 -11.89
N ASN A 132 -10.75 0.99 -11.34
CA ASN A 132 -10.10 2.27 -11.04
C ASN A 132 -9.50 2.35 -9.61
N THR A 133 -9.65 1.30 -8.79
CA THR A 133 -9.07 1.29 -7.43
C THR A 133 -7.56 1.11 -7.53
N ILE A 134 -6.83 1.86 -6.70
CA ILE A 134 -5.41 1.65 -6.52
C ILE A 134 -5.22 0.52 -5.51
N VAL A 135 -4.66 -0.60 -5.96
CA VAL A 135 -4.45 -1.75 -5.09
C VAL A 135 -3.10 -1.61 -4.38
N VAL A 136 -3.14 -1.64 -3.06
CA VAL A 136 -1.98 -1.84 -2.20
C VAL A 136 -2.19 -3.10 -1.38
N ALA A 137 -1.12 -3.84 -1.13
CA ALA A 137 -1.22 -5.11 -0.42
C ALA A 137 -0.11 -5.33 0.60
N GLY A 138 -0.31 -6.30 1.47
CA GLY A 138 0.75 -6.71 2.38
C GLY A 138 0.53 -8.05 3.03
N GLY A 139 1.57 -8.49 3.74
CA GLY A 139 1.50 -9.71 4.52
C GLY A 139 2.44 -9.66 5.71
N TYR A 140 2.15 -10.47 6.72
CA TYR A 140 3.01 -10.67 7.88
C TYR A 140 3.27 -12.15 8.12
N SER A 141 4.52 -12.55 8.38
CA SER A 141 4.91 -13.94 8.65
C SER A 141 4.41 -14.89 7.54
N GLN A 142 3.59 -15.89 7.84
CA GLN A 142 2.93 -16.77 6.86
C GLN A 142 2.22 -16.00 5.73
N GLY A 143 1.57 -14.87 6.06
CA GLY A 143 0.88 -14.04 5.08
C GLY A 143 1.79 -13.49 3.97
N THR A 144 3.08 -13.31 4.26
CA THR A 144 4.07 -12.93 3.23
C THR A 144 4.27 -14.04 2.19
N ALA A 145 4.29 -15.30 2.64
CA ALA A 145 4.37 -16.46 1.77
C ALA A 145 3.12 -16.59 0.90
N CYS A 146 1.93 -16.29 1.46
CA CYS A 146 0.70 -16.23 0.67
C CYS A 146 0.81 -15.21 -0.48
N MET A 147 1.35 -14.01 -0.20
CA MET A 147 1.56 -12.98 -1.22
C MET A 147 2.60 -13.38 -2.26
N HIS A 148 3.74 -13.95 -1.84
CA HIS A 148 4.78 -14.48 -2.74
C HIS A 148 4.23 -15.56 -3.68
N ALA A 149 3.31 -16.39 -3.20
CA ALA A 149 2.71 -17.44 -4.02
C ALA A 149 1.56 -16.93 -4.91
N ALA A 150 0.79 -15.94 -4.46
CA ALA A 150 -0.37 -15.43 -5.17
C ALA A 150 -0.02 -14.49 -6.33
N ILE A 151 0.86 -13.51 -6.09
CA ILE A 151 1.18 -12.45 -7.06
C ILE A 151 1.71 -12.99 -8.41
N PRO A 152 2.57 -14.02 -8.45
CA PRO A 152 3.04 -14.59 -9.72
C PRO A 152 1.95 -15.28 -10.55
N GLN A 153 0.84 -15.68 -9.93
CA GLN A 153 -0.30 -16.33 -10.61
C GLN A 153 -1.25 -15.32 -11.27
N LEU A 154 -1.10 -14.03 -10.96
CA LEU A 154 -1.95 -12.98 -11.52
C LEU A 154 -1.63 -12.75 -13.00
N LYS A 155 -2.68 -12.45 -13.77
CA LYS A 155 -2.52 -11.89 -15.12
C LYS A 155 -1.81 -10.54 -15.03
N GLU A 156 -1.12 -10.19 -16.10
CA GLU A 156 -0.28 -8.99 -16.15
C GLU A 156 -1.08 -7.70 -15.83
N ASN A 157 -2.28 -7.55 -16.38
CA ASN A 157 -3.13 -6.38 -16.10
C ASN A 157 -3.51 -6.25 -14.61
N VAL A 158 -3.81 -7.36 -13.93
CA VAL A 158 -4.13 -7.38 -12.50
C VAL A 158 -2.90 -7.03 -11.67
N ARG A 159 -1.74 -7.57 -12.06
CA ARG A 159 -0.46 -7.31 -11.41
C ARG A 159 0.01 -5.86 -11.59
N GLN A 160 -0.27 -5.24 -12.74
CA GLN A 160 0.04 -3.84 -13.00
C GLN A 160 -0.77 -2.88 -12.11
N GLN A 161 -2.01 -3.25 -11.76
CA GLN A 161 -2.88 -2.47 -10.86
C GLN A 161 -2.37 -2.43 -9.41
N ILE A 162 -1.46 -3.35 -9.03
CA ILE A 162 -0.79 -3.31 -7.73
C ILE A 162 0.22 -2.16 -7.73
N ALA A 163 -0.05 -1.13 -6.94
CA ALA A 163 0.82 0.03 -6.77
C ALA A 163 1.97 -0.25 -5.79
N ALA A 164 1.69 -0.98 -4.71
CA ALA A 164 2.68 -1.34 -3.70
C ALA A 164 2.34 -2.61 -2.90
N VAL A 165 3.38 -3.29 -2.42
CA VAL A 165 3.31 -4.41 -1.49
C VAL A 165 4.27 -4.21 -0.32
N VAL A 166 3.81 -4.40 0.92
CA VAL A 166 4.67 -4.40 2.12
C VAL A 166 4.64 -5.73 2.84
N LEU A 167 5.81 -6.33 3.05
CA LEU A 167 5.94 -7.65 3.69
C LEU A 167 6.72 -7.54 5.00
N PHE A 168 6.19 -8.07 6.09
CA PHE A 168 6.83 -8.04 7.42
C PHE A 168 7.21 -9.45 7.85
N GLY A 169 8.43 -9.66 8.34
CA GLY A 169 8.89 -10.99 8.78
C GLY A 169 8.77 -12.01 7.66
N ASP A 170 9.29 -11.66 6.49
CA ASP A 170 9.09 -12.42 5.26
C ASP A 170 9.77 -13.80 5.35
N THR A 171 8.94 -14.84 5.48
CA THR A 171 9.37 -16.24 5.63
C THR A 171 9.97 -16.82 4.35
N ARG A 172 9.85 -16.10 3.23
CA ARG A 172 10.39 -16.46 1.92
C ARG A 172 11.57 -15.59 1.50
N ALA A 173 11.97 -14.61 2.32
CA ALA A 173 12.99 -13.62 1.98
C ALA A 173 14.30 -14.25 1.48
N LYS A 174 14.83 -15.28 2.14
CA LYS A 174 16.06 -15.97 1.68
C LYS A 174 15.82 -16.74 0.38
N GLN A 175 14.69 -17.42 0.27
CA GLN A 175 14.34 -18.30 -0.84
C GLN A 175 14.06 -17.50 -2.13
N THR A 176 13.58 -16.26 -2.01
CA THR A 176 13.28 -15.37 -3.14
C THR A 176 14.35 -14.30 -3.37
N GLY A 177 15.41 -14.28 -2.56
CA GLY A 177 16.42 -13.22 -2.61
C GLY A 177 15.84 -11.82 -2.34
N ARG A 178 14.81 -11.73 -1.49
CA ARG A 178 14.07 -10.49 -1.19
C ARG A 178 13.44 -9.85 -2.43
N THR A 179 12.91 -10.67 -3.32
CA THR A 179 12.17 -10.21 -4.51
C THR A 179 10.76 -10.79 -4.54
N ILE A 180 9.81 -10.07 -5.14
CA ILE A 180 8.48 -10.60 -5.44
C ILE A 180 8.39 -10.82 -6.95
N LYS A 181 8.32 -12.08 -7.37
CA LYS A 181 8.31 -12.44 -8.80
C LYS A 181 7.14 -11.76 -9.53
N GLY A 182 7.47 -11.06 -10.61
CA GLY A 182 6.50 -10.35 -11.46
C GLY A 182 6.18 -8.92 -11.00
N LEU A 183 6.81 -8.41 -9.94
CA LEU A 183 6.72 -7.01 -9.55
C LEU A 183 8.08 -6.32 -9.65
N ASP A 184 8.07 -5.08 -10.12
CA ASP A 184 9.24 -4.21 -10.08
C ASP A 184 9.67 -3.95 -8.62
N ALA A 185 10.99 -3.83 -8.40
CA ALA A 185 11.55 -3.55 -7.08
C ALA A 185 11.00 -2.26 -6.45
N SER A 186 10.56 -1.30 -7.26
CA SER A 186 9.94 -0.05 -6.79
C SER A 186 8.53 -0.25 -6.20
N LYS A 187 7.90 -1.40 -6.45
CA LYS A 187 6.53 -1.71 -6.00
C LYS A 187 6.50 -2.52 -4.71
N TYR A 188 7.63 -2.85 -4.09
CA TYR A 188 7.58 -3.56 -2.82
C TYR A 188 8.64 -3.14 -1.81
N LYS A 189 8.32 -3.35 -0.53
CA LYS A 189 9.26 -3.18 0.57
C LYS A 189 9.13 -4.34 1.54
N ILE A 190 10.27 -4.98 1.85
CA ILE A 190 10.35 -6.16 2.72
C ILE A 190 11.06 -5.74 4.00
N PHE A 191 10.37 -5.90 5.12
CA PHE A 191 10.84 -5.60 6.46
C PHE A 191 11.26 -6.90 7.17
N CYS A 192 12.54 -7.02 7.47
CA CYS A 192 13.12 -8.10 8.26
C CYS A 192 13.86 -7.47 9.44
N ASN A 193 13.25 -7.51 10.62
CA ASN A 193 13.62 -6.71 11.80
C ASN A 193 15.14 -6.68 12.06
N ASN A 194 15.82 -5.66 11.55
CA ASN A 194 17.28 -5.46 11.58
C ASN A 194 18.10 -6.73 11.28
N ASP A 195 17.60 -7.60 10.41
CA ASP A 195 18.18 -8.93 10.13
C ASP A 195 18.36 -9.82 11.39
N THR A 196 17.64 -9.56 12.47
CA THR A 196 17.63 -10.40 13.70
C THR A 196 16.49 -11.42 13.71
N ASP A 197 15.49 -11.23 12.86
CA ASP A 197 14.43 -12.19 12.65
C ASP A 197 14.95 -13.41 11.84
N ALA A 198 14.96 -14.57 12.49
CA ALA A 198 15.50 -15.80 11.92
C ALA A 198 14.63 -16.35 10.78
N VAL A 199 13.34 -15.97 10.68
CA VAL A 199 12.50 -16.48 9.59
C VAL A 199 12.91 -15.91 8.24
N CYS A 200 13.36 -14.65 8.23
CA CYS A 200 13.90 -14.01 7.05
C CYS A 200 15.20 -14.64 6.54
N LYS A 201 15.85 -15.47 7.37
CA LYS A 201 17.08 -16.20 7.04
C LYS A 201 16.82 -17.62 6.54
N GLY A 202 15.56 -17.92 6.17
CA GLY A 202 15.13 -19.20 5.62
C GLY A 202 15.01 -20.30 6.68
N THR A 203 14.76 -19.92 7.93
CA THR A 203 14.36 -20.86 8.98
C THR A 203 12.89 -20.63 9.31
N LEU A 204 12.27 -21.50 10.12
CA LEU A 204 10.97 -21.24 10.74
C LEU A 204 11.12 -21.06 12.27
N SER A 205 12.29 -20.60 12.71
CA SER A 205 12.56 -20.32 14.12
C SER A 205 11.95 -18.97 14.49
N ILE A 206 10.90 -19.01 15.32
CA ILE A 206 10.20 -17.79 15.76
C ILE A 206 10.95 -17.21 16.96
N THR A 207 11.67 -16.11 16.74
CA THR A 207 12.37 -15.35 17.80
C THR A 207 11.53 -14.16 18.26
N GLN A 208 11.92 -13.53 19.37
CA GLN A 208 11.26 -12.28 19.82
C GLN A 208 11.27 -11.20 18.73
N ALA A 209 12.32 -11.14 17.91
CA ALA A 209 12.43 -10.18 16.81
C ALA A 209 11.30 -10.35 15.77
N HIS A 210 10.77 -11.57 15.61
CA HIS A 210 9.66 -11.85 14.69
C HIS A 210 8.36 -11.16 15.09
N PHE A 211 8.18 -10.81 16.37
CA PHE A 211 7.00 -10.07 16.85
C PHE A 211 7.20 -8.54 16.85
N GLY A 212 8.41 -8.07 16.51
CA GLY A 212 8.83 -6.68 16.66
C GLY A 212 8.53 -5.77 15.45
N TYR A 213 7.43 -5.97 14.73
CA TYR A 213 7.18 -5.24 13.47
C TYR A 213 6.36 -3.95 13.59
N ALA A 214 5.70 -3.70 14.73
CA ALA A 214 4.93 -2.46 14.94
C ALA A 214 5.75 -1.16 14.70
N PRO A 215 7.03 -1.06 15.12
CA PRO A 215 7.84 0.12 14.85
C PRO A 215 8.10 0.42 13.36
N PHE A 216 7.92 -0.56 12.46
CA PHE A 216 8.09 -0.39 11.02
C PHE A 216 6.82 0.08 10.31
N VAL A 217 5.68 0.09 11.00
CA VAL A 217 4.38 0.51 10.42
C VAL A 217 4.40 1.94 9.87
N PRO A 218 4.99 2.96 10.54
CA PRO A 218 5.07 4.31 9.98
C PRO A 218 5.82 4.36 8.65
N GLU A 219 6.97 3.68 8.56
CA GLU A 219 7.78 3.62 7.34
C GLU A 219 7.06 2.87 6.21
N ALA A 220 6.42 1.75 6.52
CA ALA A 220 5.62 1.00 5.57
C ALA A 220 4.43 1.83 5.05
N THR A 221 3.74 2.53 5.94
CA THR A 221 2.62 3.42 5.58
C THR A 221 3.12 4.54 4.66
N ALA A 222 4.28 5.15 4.95
CA ALA A 222 4.87 6.19 4.11
C ALA A 222 5.18 5.67 2.70
N PHE A 223 5.79 4.48 2.59
CA PHE A 223 6.03 3.83 1.31
C PHE A 223 4.74 3.56 0.53
N LEU A 224 3.71 3.02 1.18
CA LEU A 224 2.40 2.80 0.54
C LEU A 224 1.81 4.13 0.03
N LYS A 225 1.87 5.21 0.82
CA LYS A 225 1.36 6.53 0.44
C LYS A 225 2.07 7.11 -0.79
N GLU A 226 3.40 7.00 -0.83
CA GLU A 226 4.21 7.44 -1.97
C GLU A 226 3.80 6.71 -3.25
N ARG A 227 3.67 5.39 -3.19
CA ARG A 227 3.27 4.57 -4.33
C ARG A 227 1.82 4.80 -4.76
N ILE A 228 0.92 5.05 -3.82
CA ILE A 228 -0.47 5.46 -4.12
C ILE A 228 -0.47 6.81 -4.86
N ALA A 229 0.33 7.78 -4.42
CA ALA A 229 0.43 9.08 -5.08
C ALA A 229 1.00 8.96 -6.51
N ALA A 230 2.05 8.15 -6.69
CA ALA A 230 2.63 7.87 -8.00
C ALA A 230 1.62 7.20 -8.95
N ALA A 231 0.82 6.25 -8.46
CA ALA A 231 -0.22 5.60 -9.25
C ALA A 231 -1.32 6.60 -9.69
N LYS A 232 -1.72 7.53 -8.82
CA LYS A 232 -2.67 8.61 -9.19
C LYS A 232 -2.11 9.52 -10.28
N GLY A 233 -0.83 9.91 -10.17
CA GLY A 233 -0.16 10.75 -11.17
C GLY A 233 0.01 10.06 -12.53
N GLY A 234 0.25 8.75 -12.54
CA GLY A 234 0.32 7.96 -13.77
C GLY A 234 -1.01 7.86 -14.52
N SER A 235 -2.13 7.71 -13.80
CA SER A 235 -3.47 7.69 -14.41
C SER A 235 -3.86 9.01 -15.07
N SER A 236 -3.43 10.15 -14.51
CA SER A 236 -3.67 11.46 -15.13
C SER A 236 -2.85 11.70 -16.41
N ILE A 237 -1.65 11.11 -16.52
CA ILE A 237 -0.81 11.24 -17.71
C ILE A 237 -1.33 10.32 -18.82
N SER A 238 -1.69 9.08 -18.51
CA SER A 238 -2.20 8.11 -19.50
C SER A 238 -3.56 8.52 -20.10
N SER A 239 -4.35 9.31 -19.37
CA SER A 239 -5.61 9.90 -19.87
C SER A 239 -5.39 11.12 -20.78
N ALA A 240 -4.24 11.79 -20.69
CA ALA A 240 -3.87 12.91 -21.58
C ALA A 240 -3.32 12.41 -22.93
N GLU A 241 -2.68 11.23 -22.95
CA GLU A 241 -2.12 10.63 -24.17
C GLU A 241 -3.16 9.92 -25.08
N GLY A 242 -4.42 9.81 -24.62
CA GLY A 242 -5.55 9.34 -25.43
C GLY A 242 -6.20 10.43 -26.29
N ALA A 243 -5.85 11.71 -26.10
CA ALA A 243 -6.31 12.81 -26.95
C ALA A 243 -5.34 13.02 -28.12
N ALA A 244 -5.27 12.04 -29.02
CA ALA A 244 -4.55 12.20 -30.27
C ALA A 244 -5.19 13.31 -31.12
N SER A 245 -4.38 14.32 -31.43
CA SER A 245 -4.67 15.47 -32.30
C SER A 245 -5.44 15.07 -33.56
N ALA A 246 -6.58 15.72 -33.78
CA ALA A 246 -7.14 15.87 -35.11
C ALA A 246 -6.09 16.56 -36.01
N PRO A 247 -5.92 16.15 -37.28
CA PRO A 247 -4.98 16.81 -38.17
C PRO A 247 -5.46 18.24 -38.45
N ALA A 248 -4.55 19.20 -38.30
CA ALA A 248 -4.80 20.60 -38.58
C ALA A 248 -5.29 20.81 -40.02
N PRO A 249 -6.26 21.72 -40.26
CA PRO A 249 -6.68 22.05 -41.62
C PRO A 249 -5.54 22.75 -42.37
N LYS A 250 -5.32 22.34 -43.63
CA LYS A 250 -4.29 22.92 -44.51
C LYS A 250 -4.55 24.41 -44.75
N ALA A 251 -3.54 25.23 -44.45
CA ALA A 251 -3.53 26.66 -44.74
C ALA A 251 -3.49 26.93 -46.26
N PRO A 252 -4.14 28.00 -46.77
CA PRO A 252 -4.06 28.40 -48.18
C PRO A 252 -2.68 29.00 -48.51
N LYS A 253 -2.18 28.70 -49.71
CA LYS A 253 -0.94 29.28 -50.25
C LYS A 253 -1.09 30.78 -50.51
N ALA A 254 -0.22 31.58 -49.90
CA ALA A 254 -0.01 32.99 -50.27
C ALA A 254 1.00 33.13 -51.43
N PRO A 255 0.89 34.16 -52.30
CA PRO A 255 1.77 34.34 -53.45
C PRO A 255 3.11 35.00 -53.08
N LYS A 256 4.14 34.71 -53.88
CA LYS A 256 5.47 35.33 -53.82
C LYS A 256 5.41 36.82 -54.20
N ALA A 257 6.05 37.67 -53.40
CA ALA A 257 6.47 39.01 -53.80
C ALA A 257 7.94 39.25 -53.44
N ALA A 258 8.63 39.97 -54.33
CA ALA A 258 10.07 40.12 -54.42
C ALA A 258 10.65 41.20 -53.49
N SER A 259 11.96 41.05 -53.25
CA SER A 259 12.89 41.85 -52.44
C SER A 259 13.15 43.30 -52.94
N PRO A 260 13.85 44.14 -52.15
CA PRO A 260 13.56 45.58 -52.00
C PRO A 260 14.54 46.52 -52.73
N LYS A 261 14.22 47.83 -52.73
CA LYS A 261 15.18 48.91 -53.00
C LYS A 261 15.11 50.04 -51.97
N ALA A 262 16.29 50.30 -51.41
CA ALA A 262 16.92 51.58 -51.06
C ALA A 262 16.26 52.58 -50.08
N SER A 263 17.03 52.90 -49.05
CA SER A 263 16.92 54.02 -48.09
C SER A 263 17.04 55.41 -48.74
N PRO A 264 16.71 56.49 -48.00
CA PRO A 264 17.79 57.29 -47.41
C PRO A 264 17.53 57.86 -45.99
N LYS A 265 18.63 58.41 -45.45
CA LYS A 265 18.97 59.04 -44.16
C LYS A 265 18.07 60.20 -43.67
N SER A 266 18.15 60.49 -42.35
CA SER A 266 18.30 61.83 -41.70
C SER A 266 17.70 61.77 -40.27
N MET A 267 18.44 61.90 -39.15
CA MET A 267 19.00 63.06 -38.40
C MET A 267 18.25 63.34 -37.09
N GLY A 268 19.02 63.58 -36.01
CA GLY A 268 18.62 64.29 -34.78
C GLY A 268 17.84 63.46 -33.75
N GLY A 269 18.05 63.54 -32.45
CA GLY A 269 18.92 64.38 -31.62
C GLY A 269 18.58 64.16 -30.13
N ALA A 270 19.58 64.41 -29.28
CA ALA A 270 19.60 64.73 -27.84
C ALA A 270 18.30 64.61 -26.99
N MET A 271 18.40 64.02 -25.80
CA MET A 271 18.48 64.77 -24.52
C MET A 271 18.46 63.85 -23.29
N GLU A 272 19.24 64.25 -22.29
CA GLU A 272 19.31 63.77 -20.91
C GLU A 272 17.97 63.80 -20.14
N GLY A 273 17.90 63.04 -19.05
CA GLY A 273 16.85 63.17 -18.05
C GLY A 273 17.01 62.20 -16.88
N ASP A 274 17.57 62.73 -15.80
CA ASP A 274 17.84 62.18 -14.47
C ASP A 274 16.76 61.30 -13.82
N GLY A 275 17.23 60.48 -12.87
CA GLY A 275 16.70 60.63 -11.51
C GLY A 275 16.31 59.35 -10.78
N HIS A 276 17.17 58.99 -9.81
CA HIS A 276 16.82 58.56 -8.44
C HIS A 276 15.92 57.32 -8.23
N SER A 277 16.05 56.47 -7.21
CA SER A 277 17.03 56.13 -6.17
C SER A 277 16.24 55.29 -5.15
N HIS A 278 16.92 54.41 -4.42
CA HIS A 278 16.49 53.69 -3.18
C HIS A 278 15.63 52.44 -3.42
N GLY A 279 15.92 51.27 -2.82
CA GLY A 279 16.91 50.91 -1.81
C GLY A 279 16.36 49.76 -0.95
N HIS A 280 17.27 48.97 -0.39
CA HIS A 280 17.10 47.93 0.63
C HIS A 280 16.60 46.54 0.20
N SER A 281 17.57 45.66 -0.02
CA SER A 281 17.52 44.25 0.40
C SER A 281 18.42 44.09 1.62
N GLY A 282 17.89 43.40 2.64
CA GLY A 282 18.70 42.67 3.61
C GLY A 282 19.05 41.28 3.10
#